data_AF-A0A7K2ML94-F1
#
_entry.id   AF-A0A7K2ML94-F1
#
_cell.length_a   1.000
_cell.length_b   1.000
_cell.length_c   1.000
_cell.angle_alpha   90.00
_cell.angle_beta   90.00
_cell.angle_gamma   90.00
#
_symmetry.space_group_name_H-M   'P 1'
#
loop_
_entity.id
_entity.type
_entity.pdbx_description
1 polymer ?
#
loop_
_entity_poly.entity_id
_entity_poly.type
_entity_poly.pdbx_seq_one_letter_code
_entity_poly.pdbx_strand_id
1 'polypeptide(L)' 'AATRTGAGALTGSERRIAELAADGRTNTEIAELLHLARRTVETHLTSTYRKLRIRRRTELPGALERGGHREREPHPDTRC' A
#
# COMPACT_ATOMS: atom_id res chain seq x y z
N ALA A 1 -6.93 -9.51 -24.43
CA ALA A 1 -5.82 -9.80 -23.50
C ALA A 1 -6.01 -8.95 -22.25
N ALA A 2 -6.31 -9.55 -21.10
CA ALA A 2 -6.59 -8.82 -19.87
C ALA A 2 -5.31 -8.16 -19.35
N THR A 3 -5.19 -6.85 -19.50
CA THR A 3 -4.20 -6.04 -18.80
C THR A 3 -4.45 -6.19 -17.30
N ARG A 4 -3.68 -7.06 -16.63
CA ARG A 4 -3.70 -7.18 -15.16
C ARG A 4 -3.54 -5.78 -14.59
N THR A 5 -4.64 -5.23 -14.08
CA THR A 5 -4.73 -3.92 -13.48
C THR A 5 -5.29 -4.15 -12.09
N GLY A 6 -4.63 -3.62 -11.06
CA GLY A 6 -4.96 -3.90 -9.66
C GLY A 6 -3.86 -4.65 -8.92
N ALA A 7 -4.17 -5.13 -7.71
CA ALA A 7 -3.22 -5.80 -6.81
C ALA A 7 -2.49 -7.00 -7.45
N GLY A 8 -3.09 -7.65 -8.45
CA GLY A 8 -2.50 -8.77 -9.19
C GLY A 8 -1.38 -8.41 -10.19
N ALA A 9 -1.08 -7.12 -10.39
CA ALA A 9 0.05 -6.66 -11.21
C ALA A 9 1.25 -6.16 -10.38
N LEU A 10 1.11 -6.16 -9.05
CA LEU A 10 2.14 -5.75 -8.13
C LEU A 10 3.08 -6.94 -7.87
N THR A 11 4.37 -6.63 -7.72
CA THR A 11 5.33 -7.59 -7.18
C THR A 11 4.99 -7.91 -5.72
N GLY A 12 5.44 -9.05 -5.20
CA GLY A 12 5.14 -9.47 -3.82
C GLY A 12 5.50 -8.40 -2.78
N SER A 13 6.63 -7.70 -2.98
CA SER A 13 7.06 -6.59 -2.12
C SER A 13 6.16 -5.36 -2.23
N GLU A 14 5.79 -4.96 -3.45
CA GLU A 14 4.87 -3.83 -3.68
C GLU A 14 3.50 -4.10 -3.08
N ARG A 15 2.97 -5.31 -3.26
CA ARG A 15 1.70 -5.73 -2.67
C ARG A 15 1.75 -5.65 -1.15
N ARG A 16 2.81 -6.18 -0.53
CA ARG A 16 2.94 -6.21 0.93
C ARG A 16 3.07 -4.82 1.54
N ILE A 17 3.83 -3.93 0.89
CA ILE A 17 3.90 -2.51 1.23
C ILE A 17 2.52 -1.85 1.11
N ALA A 18 1.78 -2.15 0.04
CA ALA A 18 0.46 -1.61 -0.19
C ALA A 18 -0.56 -2.11 0.86
N GLU A 19 -0.53 -3.40 1.21
CA GLU A 19 -1.39 -3.99 2.24
C GLU A 19 -1.15 -3.32 3.60
N LEU A 20 0.11 -3.17 4.02
CA LEU A 20 0.44 -2.46 5.27
C LEU A 20 0.08 -0.97 5.23
N ALA A 21 0.20 -0.32 4.07
CA ALA A 21 -0.19 1.08 3.92
C ALA A 21 -1.71 1.26 3.97
N ALA A 22 -2.48 0.27 3.47
CA ALA A 22 -3.93 0.21 3.56
C ALA A 22 -4.42 -0.11 4.97
N ASP A 23 -3.65 -0.90 5.73
CA ASP A 23 -3.84 -1.19 7.16
C ASP A 23 -3.68 0.05 8.06
N GLY A 24 -3.21 1.17 7.50
CA GLY A 24 -3.03 2.42 8.24
C GLY A 24 -1.60 2.67 8.74
N ARG A 25 -0.67 1.73 8.56
CA ARG A 25 0.73 1.87 9.02
C ARG A 25 1.51 2.96 8.32
N THR A 26 2.36 3.67 9.06
CA THR A 26 3.21 4.71 8.48
C THR A 26 4.32 4.11 7.61
N ASN A 27 4.86 4.91 6.68
CA ASN A 27 5.97 4.47 5.83
C ASN A 27 7.19 4.03 6.65
N THR A 28 7.38 4.59 7.85
CA THR A 28 8.43 4.22 8.79
C THR A 28 8.19 2.83 9.36
N GLU A 29 6.99 2.56 9.89
CA GLU A 29 6.66 1.23 10.42
C GLU A 29 6.74 0.16 9.33
N ILE A 30 6.25 0.46 8.12
CA ILE A 30 6.35 -0.46 6.98
C ILE A 30 7.81 -0.77 6.64
N ALA A 31 8.66 0.26 6.68
CA ALA A 31 10.09 0.12 6.46
C ALA A 31 10.73 -0.77 7.54
N GLU A 32 10.38 -0.58 8.81
CA GLU A 32 10.88 -1.41 9.91
C GLU A 32 10.40 -2.87 9.82
N LEU A 33 9.12 -3.09 9.56
CA LEU A 33 8.51 -4.43 9.43
C LEU A 33 9.14 -5.24 8.29
N LEU A 34 9.45 -4.57 7.18
CA LEU A 34 10.06 -5.19 6.00
C LEU A 34 11.59 -5.13 6.03
N HIS A 35 12.19 -4.53 7.05
CA HIS A 35 13.63 -4.26 7.15
C HIS A 35 14.19 -3.54 5.91
N LEU A 36 13.42 -2.58 5.38
CA LEU A 36 13.74 -1.75 4.22
C LEU A 36 14.01 -0.30 4.64
N ALA A 37 14.66 0.47 3.78
CA ALA A 37 14.77 1.91 3.97
C ALA A 37 13.45 2.61 3.64
N ARG A 38 13.09 3.66 4.40
CA ARG A 38 11.91 4.51 4.12
C ARG A 38 11.86 4.99 2.67
N ARG A 39 13.00 5.41 2.14
CA ARG A 39 13.13 5.86 0.74
C ARG A 39 12.81 4.75 -0.28
N THR A 40 13.13 3.50 0.05
CA THR A 40 12.76 2.34 -0.76
C THR A 40 11.25 2.15 -0.74
N VAL A 41 10.63 2.24 0.44
CA VAL A 41 9.17 2.16 0.61
C VAL A 41 8.48 3.27 -0.19
N GLU A 42 8.94 4.51 -0.10
CA GLU A 42 8.40 5.65 -0.89
C GLU A 42 8.51 5.42 -2.41
N THR A 43 9.64 4.89 -2.87
CA THR A 43 9.86 4.56 -4.28
C THR A 43 8.90 3.45 -4.75
N HIS A 44 8.70 2.43 -3.93
CA HIS A 44 7.78 1.32 -4.20
C HIS A 44 6.33 1.80 -4.18
N LEU A 45 5.94 2.64 -3.21
CA LEU A 45 4.62 3.25 -3.13
C LEU A 45 4.34 4.13 -4.35
N THR A 46 5.30 4.95 -4.79
CA THR A 46 5.15 5.79 -5.99
C THR A 46 4.90 4.94 -7.23
N SER A 47 5.65 3.84 -7.38
CA SER A 47 5.45 2.89 -8.49
C SER A 47 4.09 2.18 -8.39
N THR A 48 3.71 1.79 -7.17
CA THR A 48 2.43 1.15 -6.85
C THR A 48 1.26 2.09 -7.15
N TYR A 49 1.34 3.37 -6.79
CA TYR A 49 0.31 4.38 -7.07
C TYR A 49 0.12 4.58 -8.57
N ARG A 50 1.23 4.62 -9.33
CA ARG A 50 1.17 4.70 -10.79
C ARG A 50 0.53 3.46 -11.41
N LYS A 51 0.86 2.27 -10.90
CA LYS A 51 0.30 0.98 -11.37
C LYS A 51 -1.18 0.81 -11.03
N LEU A 52 -1.58 1.21 -9.83
CA LEU A 52 -2.97 1.17 -9.35
C LEU A 52 -3.81 2.36 -9.85
N ARG A 53 -3.16 3.38 -10.45
CA ARG A 53 -3.75 4.65 -10.88
C ARG A 53 -4.51 5.39 -9.78
N ILE A 54 -3.98 5.34 -8.56
CA ILE A 54 -4.53 6.06 -7.40
C ILE A 54 -3.72 7.31 -7.13
N ARG A 55 -4.39 8.36 -6.63
CA ARG A 55 -3.72 9.61 -6.26
C ARG A 55 -3.61 9.77 -4.75
N ARG A 56 -4.44 9.06 -3.98
CA ARG A 56 -4.48 9.17 -2.52
C ARG A 56 -4.26 7.83 -1.84
N ARG A 57 -3.57 7.87 -0.70
CA ARG A 57 -3.39 6.70 0.18
C ARG A 57 -4.73 6.14 0.70
N THR A 58 -5.75 6.98 0.83
CA THR A 58 -7.10 6.55 1.22
C THR A 58 -7.82 5.75 0.12
N GLU A 59 -7.42 5.89 -1.14
CA GLU A 59 -7.95 5.07 -2.25
C GLU A 59 -7.26 3.71 -2.34
N LEU A 60 -6.18 3.53 -1.59
CA LEU A 60 -5.35 2.33 -1.58
C LEU A 60 -6.08 1.10 -1.03
N PRO A 61 -6.75 1.15 0.15
CA PRO A 61 -7.59 0.04 0.60
C PRO A 61 -8.66 -0.28 -0.45
N GLY A 62 -9.40 0.70 -0.97
CA GLY A 62 -10.42 0.45 -2.02
C GLY A 62 -9.85 -0.12 -3.33
N ALA A 63 -8.61 0.22 -3.69
CA ALA A 63 -7.94 -0.32 -4.87
C ALA A 63 -7.42 -1.75 -4.67
N LEU A 64 -7.07 -2.13 -3.43
CA LEU A 64 -6.65 -3.47 -3.04
C LEU A 64 -7.86 -4.39 -2.74
N GLU A 65 -8.91 -3.85 -2.14
CA GLU A 65 -10.14 -4.57 -1.71
C GLU A 65 -10.96 -5.10 -2.88
N ARG A 66 -10.77 -4.57 -4.10
CA ARG A 66 -11.22 -5.27 -5.32
C ARG A 66 -10.68 -6.72 -5.43
N GLY A 67 -9.78 -7.15 -4.54
CA GLY A 67 -9.33 -8.53 -4.37
C GLY A 67 -9.30 -9.10 -2.93
N GLY A 68 -9.86 -8.48 -1.89
CA GLY A 68 -9.79 -9.08 -0.54
C GLY A 68 -10.41 -8.27 0.61
N HIS A 69 -11.08 -8.99 1.50
CA HIS A 69 -12.01 -8.58 2.56
C HIS A 69 -11.48 -7.58 3.63
N ARG A 70 -12.27 -6.51 3.83
CA ARG A 70 -12.76 -5.87 5.06
C ARG A 70 -11.91 -6.08 6.31
N GLU A 71 -11.34 -5.01 6.83
CA GLU A 71 -11.76 -4.39 8.11
C GLU A 71 -11.09 -3.03 8.31
N ARG A 72 -11.87 -2.11 8.87
CA ARG A 72 -11.68 -0.67 8.83
C ARG A 72 -11.33 -0.22 10.25
N GLU A 73 -10.05 -0.02 10.54
CA GLU A 73 -9.61 0.63 11.77
C GLU A 73 -8.67 1.81 11.45
N PRO A 74 -9.11 3.07 11.67
CA PRO A 74 -8.25 4.23 11.49
C PRO A 74 -7.27 4.32 12.67
N HIS A 75 -5.98 4.07 12.40
CA HIS A 75 -4.89 4.16 13.37
C HIS A 75 -4.78 5.60 13.93
N PRO A 76 -5.07 5.84 15.22
CA PRO A 76 -5.10 7.16 15.83
C PRO A 76 -3.71 7.56 16.36
N ASP A 77 -2.71 7.64 15.48
CA ASP A 77 -1.32 7.87 15.91
C ASP A 77 -0.69 8.99 15.10
N THR A 78 -1.40 10.12 15.04
CA THR A 78 -0.76 11.43 14.89
C THR A 78 -0.62 12.04 16.29
N ARG A 79 0.13 11.36 17.17
CA ARG A 79 0.46 11.89 18.49
C ARG A 79 1.76 12.68 18.36
N CYS A 80 1.60 14.01 18.34
CA CYS A 80 2.57 15.12 18.42
C CYS A 80 3.77 15.11 17.45
#